data_AF-R1H0J9-F1
#
_entry.id   AF-R1H0J9-F1
#
_cell.length_a   1.000
_cell.length_b   1.000
_cell.length_c   1.000
_cell.angle_alpha   90.00
_cell.angle_beta   90.00
_cell.angle_gamma   90.00
#
_symmetry.space_group_name_H-M   'P 1'
#
loop_
_entity.id
_entity.type
_entity.pdbx_description
1 polymer ?
#
loop_
_entity_poly.entity_id
_entity_poly.type
_entity_poly.pdbx_seq_one_letter_code
_entity_poly.pdbx_strand_id
1 'polypeptide(L)' 'MVGKTSMNTVMVDVTDIKGVKPGDEVVMFGRQGDNEIKQADLEEYNGTLLADMYTVWGYSNPRIIKR' A
#
# COMPACT_ATOMS: atom_id res chain seq x y z
N MET A 1 5.87 8.25 -0.27
CA MET A 1 5.77 8.22 1.21
C MET A 1 6.74 9.25 1.77
N VAL A 2 6.43 9.85 2.92
CA VAL A 2 7.31 10.82 3.58
C VAL A 2 7.72 10.31 4.97
N GLY A 3 8.98 10.51 5.33
CA GLY A 3 9.54 9.96 6.57
C GLY A 3 9.81 8.45 6.50
N LYS A 4 10.43 7.91 7.55
CA LYS A 4 10.66 6.46 7.70
C LYS A 4 9.40 5.80 8.23
N THR A 5 9.00 4.68 7.62
CA THR A 5 7.91 3.83 8.13
C THR A 5 8.19 3.42 9.57
N SER A 6 7.23 3.69 10.46
CA SER A 6 7.25 3.22 11.84
C SER A 6 6.60 1.84 11.95
N MET A 7 6.68 1.21 13.12
CA MET A 7 6.15 -0.15 13.32
C MET A 7 4.66 -0.28 12.96
N ASN A 8 3.85 0.75 13.21
CA ASN A 8 2.40 0.68 13.08
C ASN A 8 1.78 1.83 12.25
N THR A 9 2.61 2.77 11.80
CA THR A 9 2.13 4.00 11.15
C THR A 9 3.04 4.40 10.00
N VAL A 10 2.42 4.80 8.89
CA VAL A 10 3.08 5.42 7.73
C VAL A 10 2.52 6.82 7.51
N MET A 11 3.32 7.71 6.95
CA MET A 11 2.91 9.06 6.57
C MET A 11 2.96 9.21 5.06
N VAL A 12 1.90 9.78 4.49
CA VAL A 12 1.77 10.05 3.06
C VAL A 12 1.49 11.53 2.89
N ASP A 13 2.20 12.17 1.96
CA ASP A 13 1.92 13.56 1.59
C ASP A 13 0.73 13.57 0.63
N VAL A 14 -0.30 14.32 1.02
CA VAL A 14 -1.56 14.48 0.27
C VAL A 14 -1.82 15.95 -0.08
N THR A 15 -0.81 16.81 0.05
CA THR A 15 -0.92 18.26 -0.15
C THR A 15 -1.56 18.62 -1.51
N ASP A 16 -1.24 17.86 -2.56
CA ASP A 16 -1.75 18.09 -3.92
C ASP A 16 -3.10 17.40 -4.21
N ILE A 17 -3.63 16.60 -3.27
CA ILE A 17 -4.88 15.85 -3.43
C ILE A 17 -6.01 16.56 -2.68
N LYS A 18 -6.99 17.07 -3.43
CA LYS A 18 -8.13 17.79 -2.83
C LYS A 18 -9.17 16.83 -2.28
N GLY A 19 -9.76 17.20 -1.14
CA GLY A 19 -10.94 16.52 -0.59
C GLY A 19 -10.66 15.23 0.20
N VAL A 20 -9.39 14.96 0.52
CA VAL A 20 -9.01 13.85 1.40
C VAL A 20 -9.61 14.04 2.80
N LYS A 21 -10.26 13.01 3.32
CA LYS A 21 -10.88 12.99 4.65
C LYS A 21 -10.53 11.71 5.42
N PRO A 22 -10.63 11.74 6.76
CA PRO A 22 -10.47 10.53 7.57
C PRO A 22 -11.43 9.42 7.11
N GLY A 23 -10.91 8.20 6.99
CA GLY A 23 -11.66 7.02 6.55
C GLY A 23 -11.65 6.80 5.03
N ASP A 24 -11.03 7.67 4.24
CA ASP A 24 -10.82 7.41 2.81
C ASP A 24 -9.93 6.17 2.59
N GLU A 25 -10.31 5.37 1.59
CA GLU A 25 -9.58 4.14 1.23
C GLU A 25 -8.23 4.47 0.60
N VAL A 26 -7.19 3.78 1.07
CA VAL A 26 -5.84 3.83 0.51
C VAL A 26 -5.45 2.43 0.01
N VAL A 27 -5.08 2.34 -1.26
CA VAL A 27 -4.57 1.10 -1.87
C VAL A 27 -3.05 1.06 -1.73
N MET A 28 -2.53 0.09 -0.96
CA MET A 28 -1.07 -0.11 -0.79
C MET A 28 -0.46 -1.02 -1.86
N PHE A 29 -1.28 -1.87 -2.49
CA PHE A 29 -0.94 -2.70 -3.65
C PHE A 29 -2.22 -3.03 -4.43
N GLY A 30 -2.19 -2.91 -5.75
CA GLY A 30 -3.34 -3.11 -6.63
C GLY A 30 -3.78 -1.83 -7.33
N ARG A 31 -5.06 -1.77 -7.73
CA ARG A 31 -5.61 -0.71 -8.59
C ARG A 31 -6.63 0.16 -7.85
N GLN A 32 -6.55 1.47 -8.05
CA GLN A 32 -7.54 2.46 -7.60
C GLN A 32 -7.84 3.44 -8.74
N GLY A 33 -9.07 3.44 -9.25
CA GLY A 33 -9.43 4.19 -10.45
C GLY A 33 -8.60 3.75 -11.66
N ASP A 34 -7.93 4.71 -12.31
CA ASP A 34 -7.07 4.46 -13.47
C ASP A 34 -5.59 4.24 -13.10
N ASN A 35 -5.25 4.36 -11.82
CA ASN A 35 -3.89 4.15 -11.33
C ASN A 35 -3.72 2.75 -10.74
N GLU A 36 -2.52 2.18 -10.90
CA GLU A 36 -2.15 0.86 -10.37
C GLU A 36 -0.74 0.90 -9.80
N ILE A 37 -0.57 0.32 -8.60
CA ILE A 37 0.74 0.02 -8.03
C ILE A 37 1.15 -1.34 -8.56
N LYS A 38 2.12 -1.38 -9.48
CA LYS A 38 2.50 -2.62 -10.16
C LYS A 38 3.38 -3.48 -9.26
N GLN A 39 3.37 -4.78 -9.53
CA GLN A 39 4.28 -5.71 -8.87
C GLN A 39 5.76 -5.31 -9.05
N ALA A 40 6.16 -4.95 -10.27
CA ALA A 40 7.52 -4.57 -10.58
C ALA A 40 8.01 -3.38 -9.74
N ASP A 41 7.13 -2.39 -9.52
CA ASP A 41 7.46 -1.21 -8.70
C ASP A 41 7.77 -1.63 -7.26
N LEU A 42 6.96 -2.52 -6.67
CA LEU A 42 7.18 -3.02 -5.32
C LEU A 42 8.43 -3.89 -5.19
N GLU A 43 8.71 -4.74 -6.18
CA GLU A 43 9.92 -5.56 -6.19
C GLU A 43 11.18 -4.68 -6.25
N GLU A 44 11.16 -3.62 -7.06
CA GLU A 44 12.24 -2.63 -7.11
C GLU A 44 12.43 -1.93 -5.76
N TYR A 45 11.35 -1.51 -5.09
CA TYR A 45 11.43 -0.82 -3.80
C TYR A 45 11.91 -1.72 -2.65
N ASN A 46 11.59 -3.02 -2.68
CA ASN A 46 11.91 -3.95 -1.59
C ASN A 46 13.19 -4.76 -1.86
N GLY A 47 13.66 -4.82 -3.11
CA GLY A 47 14.84 -5.58 -3.52
C GLY A 47 14.63 -7.09 -3.49
N THR A 48 13.38 -7.55 -3.43
CA THR A 48 13.00 -8.96 -3.34
C THR A 48 11.77 -9.25 -4.20
N LEU A 49 11.44 -10.53 -4.36
CA LEU A 49 10.22 -10.93 -5.06
C LEU A 49 8.98 -10.56 -4.24
N LEU A 50 7.87 -10.28 -4.92
CA LEU A 50 6.62 -9.89 -4.25
C LEU A 50 6.10 -10.99 -3.29
N ALA A 51 6.46 -12.25 -3.53
CA ALA A 51 6.13 -13.38 -2.67
C ALA A 51 6.65 -13.23 -1.23
N ASP A 52 7.80 -12.59 -1.04
CA ASP A 52 8.36 -12.34 0.28
C ASP A 52 7.53 -11.33 1.08
N MET A 53 6.78 -10.47 0.37
CA MET A 53 5.91 -9.47 0.99
C MET A 53 4.50 -10.02 1.25
N TYR A 54 3.83 -10.55 0.22
CA TYR A 54 2.41 -10.91 0.36
C TYR A 54 2.19 -12.09 1.32
N THR A 55 3.20 -12.94 1.51
CA THR A 55 3.15 -14.01 2.51
C THR A 55 3.06 -13.42 3.91
N VAL A 56 3.94 -12.46 4.25
CA VAL A 56 3.89 -11.73 5.53
C VAL A 56 2.58 -10.96 5.67
N TRP A 57 2.11 -10.28 4.62
CA TRP A 57 0.84 -9.57 4.66
C TRP A 57 -0.34 -10.48 4.98
N GLY A 58 -0.36 -11.69 4.40
CA GLY A 58 -1.38 -12.70 4.65
C GLY A 58 -1.39 -13.23 6.09
N TYR A 59 -0.23 -13.25 6.76
CA TYR A 59 -0.11 -13.62 8.17
C TYR A 59 -0.45 -12.48 9.13
N SER A 60 -0.13 -11.24 8.77
CA SER A 60 -0.23 -10.08 9.67
C SER A 60 -1.51 -9.26 9.51
N ASN A 61 -2.34 -9.52 8.48
CA ASN A 61 -3.55 -8.73 8.21
C ASN A 61 -4.79 -9.61 8.01
N PRO A 62 -5.98 -9.13 8.42
CA PRO A 62 -7.24 -9.79 8.12
C PRO A 62 -7.47 -9.96 6.61
N ARG A 63 -8.14 -11.04 6.22
CA ARG A 63 -8.49 -11.33 4.82
C ARG A 63 -9.99 -11.17 4.62
N ILE A 64 -10.39 -10.33 3.67
CA ILE A 64 -11.78 -10.10 3.30
C ILE A 64 -11.97 -10.61 1.87
N ILE A 65 -12.93 -11.52 1.67
CA ILE A 65 -13.22 -12.09 0.35
C ILE A 65 -14.03 -11.06 -0.45
N LYS A 66 -13.48 -10.63 -1.60
CA LYS A 66 -14.21 -9.86 -2.60
C LYS A 66 -14.97 -10.83 -3.51
N ARG A 67 -16.26 -10.58 -3.73
CA ARG A 67 -17.09 -11.33 -4.69
C ARG A 67 -17.15 -10.60 -6.03
#